data_AF-B9X9X6-F1
#
_entry.id   AF-B9X9X6-F1
#
_cell.length_a   1.000
_cell.length_b   1.000
_cell.length_c   1.000
_cell.angle_alpha   90.00
_cell.angle_beta   90.00
_cell.angle_gamma   90.00
#
_symmetry.space_group_name_H-M   'P 1'
#
loop_
_entity.id
_entity.type
_entity.pdbx_description
1 polymer ?
#
loop_
_entity_poly.entity_id
_entity_poly.type
_entity_poly.pdbx_seq_one_letter_code
_entity_poly.pdbx_strand_id
1 'polypeptide(L)'
;MNKIFAICCAFLLFQAGCYLGDRAATTQMVSLNFPVPEGQTKASFSVNDSEVQEALKLIDSVLVSAGFVRESIPPVANQQDPVATYSKYKGTGPRPVGGPRVYFRDDRLDVVLVEGGNRNAPVSTATKEICNSLQRELSSRYGAKRVRVER
;
A
#
# COMPACT_ATOMS: atom_id res chain seq x y z
N MET A 1 -47.10 -12.41 -27.27
CA MET A 1 -45.77 -11.91 -27.69
C MET A 1 -44.95 -11.27 -26.55
N ASN A 2 -45.19 -11.60 -25.27
CA ASN A 2 -44.52 -10.93 -24.13
C ASN A 2 -43.41 -11.76 -23.45
N LYS A 3 -43.20 -13.01 -23.86
CA LYS A 3 -42.22 -13.91 -23.22
C LYS A 3 -40.79 -13.78 -23.77
N ILE A 4 -40.62 -13.23 -24.98
CA ILE A 4 -39.31 -13.10 -25.63
C ILE A 4 -38.52 -11.90 -25.08
N PHE A 5 -39.20 -10.80 -24.72
CA PHE A 5 -38.57 -9.60 -24.17
C PHE A 5 -37.91 -9.83 -22.80
N ALA A 6 -38.51 -10.66 -21.94
CA ALA A 6 -37.97 -10.95 -20.61
C ALA A 6 -36.65 -11.75 -20.67
N ILE A 7 -36.48 -12.60 -21.70
CA ILE A 7 -35.28 -13.42 -21.89
C ILE A 7 -34.11 -12.57 -22.41
N CYS A 8 -34.37 -11.60 -23.29
CA CYS A 8 -33.34 -10.68 -23.79
C CYS A 8 -32.79 -9.75 -22.69
N CYS A 9 -33.61 -9.29 -21.75
CA CYS A 9 -33.12 -8.50 -20.60
C CYS A 9 -32.25 -9.34 -19.65
N ALA A 10 -32.60 -10.61 -19.42
CA ALA A 10 -31.78 -11.51 -18.61
C ALA A 10 -30.43 -11.84 -19.27
N PHE A 11 -30.39 -11.95 -20.60
CA PHE A 11 -29.15 -12.16 -21.35
C PHE A 11 -28.24 -10.92 -21.40
N LEU A 12 -28.83 -9.72 -21.47
CA LEU A 12 -28.08 -8.47 -21.43
C LEU A 12 -27.46 -8.21 -20.04
N LEU A 13 -28.13 -8.63 -18.97
CA LEU A 13 -27.56 -8.60 -17.61
C LEU A 13 -26.42 -9.60 -17.41
N PHE A 14 -26.33 -10.66 -18.23
CA PHE A 14 -25.21 -11.62 -18.20
C PHE A 14 -24.01 -11.17 -19.05
N GLN A 15 -24.22 -10.33 -20.08
CA GLN A 15 -23.12 -9.78 -20.90
C GLN A 15 -22.51 -8.50 -20.33
N ALA A 16 -23.25 -7.76 -19.50
CA ALA A 16 -22.65 -6.83 -18.55
C ALA A 16 -22.05 -7.65 -17.41
N GLY A 17 -20.89 -8.26 -17.66
CA GLY A 17 -20.09 -8.97 -16.66
C GLY A 17 -19.64 -8.03 -15.55
N CYS A 18 -20.56 -7.63 -14.68
CA CYS A 18 -20.27 -7.21 -13.34
C CYS A 18 -19.77 -8.48 -12.64
N TYR A 19 -18.44 -8.66 -12.64
CA TYR A 19 -17.73 -9.65 -11.85
C TYR A 19 -18.00 -9.40 -10.36
N LEU A 20 -19.19 -9.81 -9.89
CA LEU A 20 -19.52 -10.00 -8.49
C LEU A 20 -18.60 -11.11 -7.96
N GLY A 21 -17.40 -10.73 -7.53
CA GLY A 21 -16.35 -11.65 -7.12
C GLY A 21 -14.94 -11.27 -7.57
N ASP A 22 -14.76 -10.18 -8.31
CA ASP A 22 -13.41 -9.68 -8.61
C ASP A 22 -12.71 -9.30 -7.29
N ARG A 23 -11.80 -10.18 -6.84
CA ARG A 23 -10.99 -9.97 -5.64
C ARG A 23 -10.17 -8.70 -5.81
N ALA A 24 -10.22 -7.83 -4.81
CA ALA A 24 -9.36 -6.66 -4.72
C ALA A 24 -7.88 -7.06 -4.90
N ALA A 25 -7.06 -6.17 -5.43
CA ALA A 25 -5.64 -6.40 -5.66
C ALA A 25 -4.95 -7.02 -4.42
N THR A 26 -4.10 -8.03 -4.64
CA THR A 26 -3.35 -8.67 -3.55
C THR A 26 -2.44 -7.62 -2.91
N THR A 27 -2.62 -7.40 -1.62
CA THR A 27 -1.97 -6.32 -0.88
C THR A 27 -1.17 -6.92 0.27
N GLN A 28 0.04 -6.41 0.51
CA GLN A 28 0.81 -6.72 1.70
C GLN A 28 1.17 -5.41 2.40
N MET A 29 1.05 -5.37 3.72
CA MET A 29 1.29 -4.16 4.50
C MET A 29 2.33 -4.41 5.59
N VAL A 30 3.26 -3.47 5.75
CA VAL A 30 4.20 -3.43 6.87
C VAL A 30 3.91 -2.17 7.69
N SER A 31 3.56 -2.34 8.95
CA SER A 31 3.19 -1.26 9.85
C SER A 31 4.25 -1.07 10.93
N LEU A 32 4.65 0.17 11.17
CA LEU A 32 5.48 0.60 12.31
C LEU A 32 4.63 1.46 13.24
N ASN A 33 4.48 1.04 14.49
CA ASN A 33 3.79 1.81 15.52
C ASN A 33 4.78 2.67 16.31
N PHE A 34 4.40 3.90 16.63
CA PHE A 34 5.13 4.81 17.50
C PHE A 34 4.58 4.72 18.93
N PRO A 35 5.45 4.77 19.96
CA PRO A 35 5.02 4.63 21.34
C PRO A 35 4.15 5.82 21.73
N VAL A 36 2.97 5.53 22.28
CA VAL A 36 2.17 6.58 22.91
C VAL A 36 2.84 6.94 24.24
N PRO A 37 3.09 8.23 24.53
CA PRO A 37 3.65 8.66 25.81
C PRO A 37 2.82 8.13 26.99
N GLU A 38 3.48 7.71 28.07
CA GLU A 38 2.81 7.21 29.27
C GLU A 38 1.78 8.22 29.79
N GLY A 39 0.56 7.73 30.07
CA GLY A 39 -0.55 8.56 30.54
C GLY A 39 -1.42 9.17 29.43
N GLN A 40 -1.08 8.97 28.15
CA GLN A 40 -1.95 9.34 27.03
C GLN A 40 -2.61 8.10 26.42
N THR A 41 -3.88 8.25 26.02
CA THR A 41 -4.61 7.19 25.29
C THR A 41 -4.33 7.22 23.78
N LYS A 42 -3.79 8.33 23.27
CA LYS A 42 -3.44 8.52 21.87
C LYS A 42 -2.29 9.52 21.78
N ALA A 43 -1.26 9.20 21.00
CA ALA A 43 -0.25 10.17 20.62
C ALA A 43 -0.67 10.87 19.33
N SER A 44 -0.53 12.19 19.30
CA SER A 44 -0.66 12.97 18.07
C SER A 44 0.73 13.12 17.47
N PHE A 45 1.20 12.09 16.77
CA PHE A 45 2.41 12.25 15.98
C PHE A 45 2.10 13.05 14.71
N SER A 46 3.08 13.82 14.26
CA SER A 46 3.08 14.58 13.02
C SER A 46 4.10 13.98 12.06
N VAL A 47 3.86 14.13 10.76
CA VAL A 47 4.85 13.76 9.73
C VAL A 47 6.19 14.46 9.96
N ASN A 48 6.18 15.64 10.60
CA ASN A 48 7.39 16.42 10.88
C ASN A 48 8.17 15.96 12.12
N ASP A 49 7.67 14.99 12.89
CA ASP A 49 8.38 14.48 14.06
C ASP A 49 9.67 13.77 13.63
N SER A 50 10.74 13.95 14.42
CA SER A 50 12.07 13.42 14.07
C SER A 50 12.10 11.90 13.92
N GLU A 51 11.39 11.17 14.79
CA GLU A 51 11.30 9.71 14.73
C GLU A 51 10.53 9.26 13.47
N VAL A 52 9.47 9.98 13.09
CA VAL A 52 8.68 9.71 11.87
C VAL A 52 9.51 9.98 10.62
N GLN A 53 10.24 11.10 10.59
CA GLN A 53 11.15 11.44 9.49
C GLN A 53 12.29 10.44 9.35
N GLU A 54 12.82 9.93 10.45
CA GLU A 54 13.83 8.88 10.42
C GLU A 54 13.28 7.56 9.87
N ALA A 55 12.07 7.17 10.30
CA ALA A 55 11.41 5.96 9.80
C ALA A 55 11.15 6.08 8.29
N LEU A 56 10.69 7.25 7.83
CA LEU A 56 10.50 7.52 6.40
C LEU A 56 11.80 7.41 5.60
N LYS A 57 12.93 7.91 6.13
CA LYS A 57 14.25 7.76 5.47
C LYS A 57 14.68 6.29 5.37
N LEU A 58 14.40 5.50 6.40
CA LEU A 58 14.71 4.06 6.37
C LEU A 58 13.85 3.33 5.34
N ILE A 59 12.55 3.64 5.28
CA ILE A 59 11.63 3.11 4.27
C ILE A 59 12.08 3.53 2.86
N ASP A 60 12.43 4.81 2.66
CA ASP A 60 13.00 5.34 1.41
C ASP A 60 14.21 4.51 0.97
N SER A 61 15.17 4.27 1.86
CA SER A 61 16.39 3.51 1.57
C SER A 61 16.09 2.08 1.10
N VAL A 62 15.18 1.38 1.78
CA VAL A 62 14.79 0.00 1.41
C VAL A 62 14.09 -0.02 0.05
N LEU A 63 13.15 0.89 -0.19
CA LEU A 63 12.38 0.92 -1.43
C LEU A 63 13.25 1.36 -2.62
N VAL A 64 14.16 2.32 -2.44
CA VAL A 64 15.13 2.73 -3.46
C VAL A 64 16.06 1.58 -3.82
N SER A 65 16.53 0.82 -2.83
CA SER A 65 17.36 -0.38 -3.06
C SER A 65 16.62 -1.47 -3.85
N ALA A 66 15.29 -1.54 -3.73
CA ALA A 66 14.43 -2.42 -4.55
C ALA A 66 14.13 -1.86 -5.96
N GLY A 67 14.73 -0.72 -6.30
CA GLY A 67 14.62 -0.05 -7.60
C GLY A 67 13.36 0.80 -7.76
N PHE A 68 12.72 1.21 -6.66
CA PHE A 68 11.65 2.20 -6.70
C PHE A 68 12.21 3.62 -6.60
N VAL A 69 11.45 4.57 -7.11
CA VAL A 69 11.76 6.00 -7.02
C VAL A 69 10.57 6.68 -6.38
N ARG A 70 10.85 7.57 -5.42
CA ARG A 70 9.82 8.37 -4.77
C ARG A 70 9.23 9.37 -5.78
N GLU A 71 7.91 9.38 -5.87
CA GLU A 71 7.19 10.31 -6.74
C GLU A 71 7.10 11.69 -6.10
N SER A 72 7.30 12.73 -6.90
CA SER A 72 6.95 14.10 -6.55
C SER A 72 5.47 14.32 -6.85
N ILE A 73 4.58 13.79 -6.02
CA ILE A 73 3.13 13.98 -6.22
C ILE A 73 2.70 15.28 -5.54
N PRO A 74 2.08 16.24 -6.24
CA PRO A 74 1.40 17.34 -5.58
C PRO A 74 0.19 16.82 -4.78
N PRO A 75 -0.08 17.33 -3.57
CA PRO A 75 -1.21 16.87 -2.77
C PRO A 75 -2.52 16.98 -3.56
N VAL A 76 -3.33 15.92 -3.53
CA VAL A 76 -4.62 15.88 -4.22
C VAL A 76 -5.69 16.22 -3.20
N ALA A 77 -6.38 17.35 -3.41
CA ALA A 77 -7.43 17.78 -2.50
C ALA A 77 -8.48 16.68 -2.29
N ASN A 78 -8.82 16.41 -1.02
CA ASN A 78 -9.88 15.50 -0.54
C ASN A 78 -9.57 13.99 -0.50
N GLN A 79 -8.31 13.55 -0.55
CA GLN A 79 -7.94 12.18 -0.18
C GLN A 79 -7.04 12.16 1.06
N GLN A 80 -7.09 11.04 1.80
CA GLN A 80 -6.12 10.75 2.84
C GLN A 80 -4.80 10.42 2.13
N ASP A 81 -4.08 11.47 1.78
CA ASP A 81 -2.96 11.36 0.87
C ASP A 81 -1.82 10.55 1.52
N PRO A 82 -1.22 9.61 0.77
CA PRO A 82 0.01 8.97 1.24
C PRO A 82 1.10 10.02 1.46
N VAL A 83 1.84 9.89 2.55
CA VAL A 83 2.99 10.77 2.86
C VAL A 83 4.18 10.50 1.94
N ALA A 84 4.21 9.33 1.30
CA ALA A 84 5.12 9.00 0.22
C ALA A 84 4.50 7.98 -0.73
N THR A 85 4.73 8.17 -2.04
CA THR A 85 4.36 7.21 -3.08
C THR A 85 5.59 6.89 -3.91
N TYR A 86 5.67 5.65 -4.38
CA TYR A 86 6.82 5.16 -5.13
C TYR A 86 6.38 4.48 -6.42
N SER A 87 7.16 4.66 -7.47
CA SER A 87 7.00 3.97 -8.75
C SER A 87 8.29 3.32 -9.20
N LYS A 88 8.16 2.34 -10.11
CA LYS A 88 9.29 1.67 -10.76
C LYS A 88 9.26 1.97 -12.26
N TYR A 89 10.32 2.57 -12.77
CA TYR A 89 10.43 2.93 -14.18
C TYR A 89 10.72 1.69 -15.05
N LYS A 90 9.87 1.41 -16.05
CA LYS A 90 10.17 0.43 -17.11
C LYS A 90 10.49 1.15 -18.42
N GLY A 91 11.78 1.41 -18.66
CA GLY A 91 12.46 1.60 -19.96
C GLY A 91 11.91 2.58 -21.01
N THR A 92 10.70 3.10 -20.90
CA THR A 92 9.96 3.84 -21.94
C THR A 92 9.27 5.08 -21.35
N GLY A 93 9.76 5.57 -20.21
CA GLY A 93 9.18 6.69 -19.45
C GLY A 93 8.46 6.24 -18.16
N PRO A 94 7.96 7.20 -17.35
CA PRO A 94 7.15 6.90 -16.17
C PRO A 94 5.83 6.27 -16.60
N ARG A 95 5.76 4.94 -16.62
CA ARG A 95 4.48 4.26 -16.50
C ARG A 95 4.28 3.92 -15.03
N PRO A 96 3.21 4.41 -14.37
CA PRO A 96 2.87 3.97 -13.03
C PRO A 96 2.40 2.52 -13.11
N VAL A 97 3.35 1.59 -13.16
CA VAL A 97 3.11 0.22 -12.72
C VAL A 97 3.06 0.38 -11.21
N GLY A 98 1.86 0.41 -10.64
CA GLY A 98 1.62 0.80 -9.25
C GLY A 98 2.69 0.30 -8.28
N GLY A 99 3.07 1.13 -7.32
CA GLY A 99 4.13 0.82 -6.38
C GLY A 99 3.73 1.11 -4.93
N PRO A 100 4.68 0.92 -4.01
CA PRO A 100 4.44 1.10 -2.59
C PRO A 100 3.89 2.48 -2.28
N ARG A 101 2.99 2.54 -1.29
CA ARG A 101 2.48 3.79 -0.72
C ARG A 101 2.68 3.76 0.78
N VAL A 102 3.12 4.87 1.33
CA VAL A 102 3.32 5.03 2.76
C VAL A 102 2.24 5.96 3.26
N TYR A 103 1.44 5.48 4.20
CA TYR A 103 0.43 6.26 4.90
C TYR A 103 0.88 6.51 6.31
N PHE A 104 0.55 7.69 6.81
CA PHE A 104 0.70 8.02 8.20
C PHE A 104 -0.68 8.14 8.83
N ARG A 105 -0.96 7.30 9.83
CA ARG A 105 -2.27 7.19 10.47
C ARG A 105 -2.08 7.26 11.97
N ASP A 106 -2.52 8.35 12.58
CA ASP A 106 -2.45 8.57 14.02
C ASP A 106 -1.04 8.36 14.61
N ASP A 107 -0.76 7.14 15.08
CA ASP A 107 0.46 6.72 15.75
C ASP A 107 1.25 5.66 14.96
N ARG A 108 0.98 5.48 13.67
CA ARG A 108 1.69 4.48 12.86
C ARG A 108 1.98 4.91 11.41
N LEU A 109 3.05 4.34 10.87
CA LEU A 109 3.36 4.34 9.44
C LEU A 109 2.98 2.99 8.84
N ASP A 110 2.18 3.02 7.78
CA ASP A 110 1.75 1.85 7.03
C ASP A 110 2.37 1.89 5.63
N VAL A 111 3.26 0.94 5.33
CA VAL A 111 3.81 0.72 3.98
C VAL A 111 2.97 -0.32 3.28
N VAL A 112 2.21 0.10 2.27
CA VAL A 112 1.27 -0.74 1.52
C VAL A 112 1.87 -1.08 0.16
N LEU A 113 2.06 -2.37 -0.11
CA LEU A 113 2.52 -2.89 -1.39
C LEU A 113 1.35 -3.58 -2.10
N VAL A 114 1.03 -3.13 -3.32
CA VAL A 114 -0.10 -3.62 -4.10
C VAL A 114 0.39 -4.28 -5.38
N GLU A 115 -0.02 -5.52 -5.62
CA GLU A 115 0.24 -6.20 -6.90
C GLU A 115 -0.98 -6.11 -7.81
N GLY A 116 -0.85 -5.33 -8.89
CA GLY A 116 -1.85 -5.26 -9.95
C GLY A 116 -1.84 -6.51 -10.85
N GLY A 117 -3.03 -6.95 -11.27
CA GLY A 117 -3.18 -8.03 -12.27
C GLY A 117 -3.02 -9.45 -11.73
N ASN A 118 -2.76 -9.64 -10.44
CA ASN A 118 -2.50 -10.93 -9.83
C ASN A 118 -3.64 -11.38 -8.88
N ARG A 119 -4.86 -11.47 -9.42
CA ARG A 119 -6.12 -11.59 -8.64
C ARG A 119 -6.31 -12.90 -7.87
N ASN A 120 -5.59 -13.97 -8.26
CA ASN A 120 -5.74 -15.31 -7.69
C ASN A 120 -4.42 -15.96 -7.28
N ALA A 121 -3.27 -15.30 -7.48
CA ALA A 121 -1.99 -15.88 -7.11
C ALA A 121 -1.49 -15.29 -5.77
N PRO A 122 -0.67 -16.05 -5.04
CA PRO A 122 0.04 -15.53 -3.89
C PRO A 122 0.85 -14.28 -4.26
N VAL A 123 1.08 -13.40 -3.28
CA VAL A 123 2.04 -12.30 -3.38
C VAL A 123 3.35 -12.80 -3.99
N SER A 124 3.87 -12.08 -5.00
CA SER A 124 5.10 -12.46 -5.68
C SER A 124 6.29 -12.52 -4.74
N THR A 125 7.31 -13.30 -5.12
CA THR A 125 8.57 -13.37 -4.38
C THR A 125 9.20 -11.99 -4.19
N ALA A 126 9.14 -11.13 -5.21
CA ALA A 126 9.69 -9.78 -5.13
C ALA A 126 9.01 -8.93 -4.05
N THR A 127 7.68 -8.94 -3.97
CA THR A 127 6.95 -8.20 -2.92
C THR A 127 7.22 -8.78 -1.54
N LYS A 128 7.35 -10.11 -1.41
CA LYS A 128 7.74 -10.76 -0.14
C LYS A 128 9.15 -10.34 0.29
N GLU A 129 10.11 -10.29 -0.62
CA GLU A 129 11.48 -9.85 -0.33
C GLU A 129 11.54 -8.40 0.14
N ILE A 130 10.75 -7.51 -0.48
CA ILE A 130 10.64 -6.12 -0.04
C ILE A 130 10.02 -6.05 1.35
N CYS A 131 8.92 -6.78 1.60
CA CYS A 131 8.28 -6.81 2.92
C CYS A 131 9.21 -7.34 4.01
N ASN A 132 9.96 -8.41 3.71
CA ASN A 132 10.93 -8.98 4.65
C ASN A 132 12.07 -7.99 4.93
N SER A 133 12.53 -7.25 3.92
CA SER A 133 13.56 -6.22 4.08
C SER A 133 13.04 -5.07 4.94
N LEU A 134 11.84 -4.54 4.64
CA LEU A 134 11.19 -3.52 5.47
C LEU A 134 11.02 -3.99 6.91
N GLN A 135 10.47 -5.19 7.10
CA GLN A 135 10.28 -5.76 8.43
C GLN A 135 11.61 -5.87 9.18
N ARG A 136 12.66 -6.38 8.54
CA ARG A 136 13.98 -6.55 9.15
C ARG A 136 14.59 -5.22 9.57
N GLU A 137 14.68 -4.26 8.65
CA GLU A 137 15.31 -2.96 8.93
C GLU A 137 14.53 -2.19 10.00
N LEU A 138 13.20 -2.13 9.89
CA LEU A 138 12.35 -1.46 10.88
C LEU A 138 12.41 -2.15 12.25
N SER A 139 12.40 -3.48 12.29
CA SER A 139 12.49 -4.23 13.55
C SER A 139 13.86 -4.09 14.20
N SER A 140 14.93 -4.00 13.39
CA SER A 140 16.28 -3.76 13.89
C SER A 140 16.42 -2.37 14.51
N ARG A 141 15.82 -1.34 13.90
CA ARG A 141 15.91 0.04 14.38
C ARG A 141 14.97 0.35 15.55
N TYR A 142 13.72 -0.10 15.47
CA TYR A 142 12.65 0.31 16.39
C TYR A 142 12.19 -0.83 17.33
N GLY A 143 12.66 -2.06 17.11
CA GLY A 143 12.28 -3.23 17.89
C GLY A 143 11.10 -4.00 17.27
N ALA A 144 11.22 -5.33 17.23
CA ALA A 144 10.26 -6.22 16.57
C ALA A 144 8.82 -6.11 17.11
N LYS A 145 8.62 -5.72 18.37
CA LYS A 145 7.27 -5.55 18.95
C LYS A 145 6.48 -4.41 18.32
N ARG A 146 7.16 -3.41 17.74
CA ARG A 146 6.54 -2.23 17.12
C ARG A 146 6.21 -2.45 15.65
N VAL A 147 6.71 -3.52 15.03
CA VAL A 147 6.57 -3.79 13.59
C VAL A 147 5.60 -4.96 13.37
N ARG A 148 4.65 -4.79 12.44
CA ARG A 148 3.69 -5.83 12.05
C ARG A 148 3.67 -6.01 10.54
N VAL A 149 3.43 -7.23 10.11
CA VAL A 149 3.23 -7.57 8.68
C VAL A 149 1.83 -8.14 8.54
N GLU A 150 1.01 -7.50 7.71
CA GLU A 150 -0.37 -7.88 7.43
C GLU A 150 -0.49 -8.31 5.95
N ARG A 151 -1.37 -9.27 5.68
CA ARG A 151 -1.60 -9.90 4.37
C ARG A 151 -3.07 -9.90 4.01
#